data_AF-A0AA38GVK8-F1
#
_entry.id   AF-A0AA38GVK8-F1
#
_cell.length_a   1.000
_cell.length_b   1.000
_cell.length_c   1.000
_cell.angle_alpha   90.00
_cell.angle_beta   90.00
_cell.angle_gamma   90.00
#
_symmetry.space_group_name_H-M   'P 1'
#
loop_
_entity.id
_entity.type
_entity.pdbx_description
1 polymer ?
#
loop_
_entity_poly.entity_id
_entity_poly.type
_entity_poly.pdbx_seq_one_letter_code
_entity_poly.pdbx_strand_id
1 'polypeptide(L)'
;MEEAMHYEKRGEERVITDAITGMLVCESCGFVNEEAVYTVAWDFATGDGMGNFVSATDTGVHAASRWVNKNRAYDYHQGKEVIAMKKLEDITSLLRLPVERVCEVKYMVEKLSQGRWGAGRWFDILIGACIYVIVRQIHLPLTIIEIAVIINCDVSELGRMYNRVLKMSSPSGFTLKIVIVAAILAFIAEVDEVNVGLEDISKELNVPMHTYKLRYKELQESLVRVGQSLPWGKDITIKTVIRHISFLL
;
A
#
# COMPACT_ATOMS: atom_id res chain seq x y z
N MET A 1 1.85 -48.72 -6.08
CA MET A 1 2.30 -49.98 -5.44
C MET A 1 3.80 -49.94 -5.49
N GLU A 2 4.59 -49.88 -4.43
CA GLU A 2 4.50 -49.83 -2.96
C GLU A 2 5.90 -49.26 -2.62
N GLU A 3 6.06 -48.30 -1.73
CA GLU A 3 6.49 -48.61 -0.37
C GLU A 3 6.16 -47.39 0.50
N ALA A 4 5.12 -47.54 1.31
CA ALA A 4 4.94 -46.73 2.50
C ALA A 4 5.61 -47.44 3.68
N MET A 5 6.06 -46.63 4.64
CA MET A 5 5.98 -46.93 6.08
C MET A 5 7.09 -47.80 6.69
N HIS A 6 8.05 -47.13 7.34
CA HIS A 6 8.64 -47.63 8.58
C HIS A 6 8.54 -46.55 9.69
N TYR A 7 7.32 -46.05 9.91
CA TYR A 7 6.93 -45.39 11.16
C TYR A 7 6.47 -46.46 12.15
N GLU A 8 7.41 -47.16 12.79
CA GLU A 8 7.10 -47.85 14.06
C GLU A 8 8.37 -48.31 14.77
N LYS A 9 8.89 -47.53 15.72
CA LYS A 9 9.47 -48.09 16.95
C LYS A 9 9.23 -47.16 18.14
N ARG A 10 8.34 -47.66 19.01
CA ARG A 10 8.20 -47.45 20.46
C ARG A 10 7.71 -46.09 20.96
N GLY A 11 6.53 -46.14 21.57
CA GLY A 11 6.01 -45.10 22.44
C GLY A 11 6.85 -44.91 23.71
N GLU A 12 6.74 -43.69 24.24
CA GLU A 12 7.16 -43.26 25.59
C GLU A 12 8.64 -43.42 25.96
N GLU A 13 9.56 -42.99 25.10
CA GLU A 13 10.95 -42.75 25.49
C GLU A 13 11.21 -41.24 25.62
N ARG A 14 11.86 -40.82 26.72
CA ARG A 14 12.15 -39.40 27.02
C ARG A 14 13.05 -38.83 25.92
N VAL A 15 12.52 -37.85 25.20
CA VAL A 15 13.29 -37.06 24.24
C VAL A 15 13.93 -35.91 25.00
N ILE A 16 15.26 -35.84 24.95
CA ILE A 16 16.05 -34.77 25.58
C ILE A 16 16.63 -33.86 24.51
N THR A 17 16.84 -32.59 24.86
CA THR A 17 17.55 -31.64 24.02
C THR A 17 19.04 -31.73 24.35
N ASP A 18 19.87 -32.02 23.36
CA ASP A 18 21.32 -31.97 23.56
C ASP A 18 21.77 -30.52 23.82
N ALA A 19 22.42 -30.29 24.95
CA ALA A 19 22.83 -28.95 25.38
C ALA A 19 23.90 -28.32 24.47
N ILE A 20 24.62 -29.13 23.69
CA ILE A 20 25.70 -28.67 22.81
C ILE A 20 25.18 -28.39 21.40
N THR A 21 24.36 -29.28 20.83
CA THR A 21 23.88 -29.14 19.45
C THR A 21 22.45 -28.58 19.32
N GLY A 22 21.68 -28.55 20.42
CA GLY A 22 20.28 -28.13 20.43
C GLY A 22 19.32 -29.11 19.75
N MET A 23 19.81 -30.30 19.36
CA MET A 23 19.00 -31.30 18.66
C MET A 23 18.17 -32.13 19.65
N LEU A 24 16.97 -32.54 19.21
CA LEU A 24 16.13 -33.46 19.96
C LEU A 24 16.62 -34.89 19.72
N VAL A 25 17.13 -35.51 20.78
CA VAL A 25 17.69 -36.86 20.73
C VAL A 25 16.90 -37.76 21.67
N CYS A 26 16.57 -38.95 21.18
CA CYS A 26 16.02 -39.98 22.03
C CYS A 26 17.10 -40.50 23.00
N GLU A 27 16.86 -40.40 24.31
CA GLU A 27 17.84 -40.75 25.35
C GLU A 27 18.26 -42.23 25.32
N SER A 28 17.35 -43.10 24.87
CA SER A 28 17.49 -44.56 24.88
C SER A 28 18.15 -45.12 23.62
N CYS A 29 17.91 -44.53 22.44
CA CYS A 29 18.41 -45.07 21.17
C CYS A 29 19.35 -44.13 20.40
N GLY A 30 19.54 -42.90 20.87
CA GLY A 30 20.42 -41.92 20.23
C GLY A 30 19.92 -41.44 18.87
N PHE A 31 18.66 -41.73 18.51
CA PHE A 31 18.07 -41.27 17.26
C PHE A 31 17.87 -39.75 17.31
N VAL A 32 18.38 -39.07 16.29
CA VAL A 32 18.27 -37.62 16.12
C VAL A 32 17.02 -37.31 15.32
N ASN A 33 16.09 -36.56 15.90
CA ASN A 33 14.89 -36.14 15.20
C ASN A 33 15.21 -34.89 14.35
N GLU A 34 15.37 -35.09 13.05
CA GLU A 34 15.69 -34.02 12.08
C GLU A 34 14.48 -33.10 11.75
N GLU A 35 13.26 -33.46 12.16
CA GLU A 35 12.02 -32.72 11.86
C GLU A 35 11.56 -31.79 12.99
N ALA A 36 12.47 -31.39 13.90
CA ALA A 36 12.13 -30.45 14.97
C ALA A 36 11.77 -29.06 14.42
N VAL A 37 10.48 -28.82 14.18
CA VAL A 37 9.91 -27.52 13.83
C VAL A 37 9.93 -26.63 15.07
N TYR A 38 10.79 -25.60 15.07
CA TYR A 38 10.71 -24.52 16.06
C TYR A 38 9.57 -23.58 15.67
N THR A 39 8.49 -23.58 16.46
CA THR A 39 7.50 -22.51 16.43
C THR A 39 8.04 -21.34 17.27
N VAL A 40 8.26 -20.20 16.64
CA VAL A 40 8.65 -18.98 17.35
C VAL A 40 7.41 -18.46 18.07
N ALA A 41 7.25 -18.81 19.35
CA ALA A 41 6.19 -18.26 20.19
C ALA A 41 6.57 -16.86 20.64
N TRP A 42 5.80 -15.86 20.22
CA TRP A 42 5.88 -14.50 20.75
C TRP A 42 5.06 -14.43 22.04
N ASP A 43 5.71 -14.25 23.18
CA ASP A 43 5.01 -13.99 24.45
C ASP A 43 4.81 -12.48 24.63
N PHE A 44 3.56 -12.03 24.50
CA PHE A 44 3.19 -10.61 24.61
C PHE A 44 3.32 -10.07 26.04
N ALA A 45 3.53 -10.92 27.05
CA ALA A 45 3.59 -10.50 28.44
C ALA A 45 4.93 -9.90 28.87
N THR A 46 6.05 -10.29 28.24
CA THR A 46 7.40 -9.94 28.75
C THR A 46 8.17 -8.99 27.85
N GLY A 47 7.72 -8.77 26.60
CA GLY A 47 8.36 -7.82 25.67
C GLY A 47 9.74 -8.25 25.15
N ASP A 48 10.25 -9.42 25.54
CA ASP A 48 11.50 -9.99 25.05
C ASP A 48 11.21 -11.07 24.00
N GLY A 49 11.75 -10.87 22.79
CA GLY A 49 11.80 -11.93 21.80
C GLY A 49 12.81 -12.98 22.25
N MET A 50 12.34 -14.14 22.69
CA MET A 50 13.21 -15.30 22.92
C MET A 50 13.69 -15.88 21.58
N GLY A 51 14.62 -15.16 20.95
CA GLY A 51 15.46 -15.69 19.88
C GLY A 51 16.81 -16.12 20.47
N ASN A 52 17.28 -17.31 20.13
CA ASN A 52 18.64 -17.71 20.49
C ASN A 52 19.60 -16.92 19.59
N PHE A 53 20.36 -15.98 20.15
CA PHE A 53 21.36 -15.22 19.39
C PHE A 53 22.55 -16.12 19.08
N VAL A 54 22.64 -16.60 17.84
CA VAL A 54 23.79 -17.40 17.39
C VAL A 54 24.91 -16.45 16.99
N SER A 55 25.98 -16.40 17.78
CA SER A 55 27.17 -15.59 17.51
C SER A 55 27.82 -15.97 16.17
N ALA A 56 28.28 -14.98 15.39
CA ALA A 56 28.92 -15.17 14.08
C ALA A 56 30.17 -16.08 14.09
N THR A 57 30.73 -16.36 15.27
CA THR A 57 31.92 -17.22 15.44
C THR A 57 31.59 -18.68 15.74
N ASP A 58 30.31 -19.02 15.91
CA ASP A 58 29.94 -20.34 16.39
C ASP A 58 29.73 -21.35 15.24
N THR A 59 30.09 -22.61 15.50
CA THR A 59 29.94 -23.73 14.54
C THR A 59 28.48 -23.98 14.16
N GLY A 60 27.56 -23.60 15.05
CA GLY A 60 26.12 -23.54 14.79
C GLY A 60 25.75 -22.64 13.61
N VAL A 61 26.49 -21.56 13.33
CA VAL A 61 26.23 -20.70 12.16
C VAL A 61 26.50 -21.45 10.86
N HIS A 62 27.56 -22.26 10.78
CA HIS A 62 27.85 -23.02 9.56
C HIS A 62 26.85 -24.16 9.33
N ALA A 63 26.39 -24.82 10.40
CA ALA A 63 25.33 -25.84 10.33
C ALA A 63 23.96 -25.22 9.98
N ALA A 64 23.59 -24.12 10.64
CA ALA A 64 22.37 -23.37 10.37
C ALA A 64 22.39 -22.73 8.98
N SER A 65 23.52 -22.17 8.54
CA SER A 65 23.68 -21.61 7.19
C SER A 65 23.49 -22.65 6.10
N ARG A 66 23.89 -23.91 6.33
CA ARG A 66 23.67 -25.00 5.37
C ARG A 66 22.20 -25.42 5.27
N TRP A 67 21.48 -25.35 6.38
CA TRP A 67 20.05 -25.66 6.47
C TRP A 67 19.15 -24.53 5.96
N VAL A 68 19.41 -23.27 6.34
CA VAL A 68 18.75 -22.06 5.79
C VAL A 68 18.87 -22.03 4.26
N ASN A 69 20.02 -22.46 3.73
CA ASN A 69 20.30 -22.51 2.30
C ASN A 69 19.46 -23.55 1.52
N LYS A 70 18.82 -24.52 2.19
CA LYS A 70 17.96 -25.55 1.57
C LYS A 70 16.55 -25.03 1.20
N ASN A 71 16.08 -23.95 1.85
CA ASN A 71 14.77 -23.31 1.60
C ASN A 71 14.83 -22.04 0.72
N ARG A 72 15.93 -21.82 -0.01
CA ARG A 72 16.24 -20.58 -0.75
C ARG A 72 15.17 -20.03 -1.71
N ALA A 73 14.25 -20.86 -2.21
CA ALA A 73 13.23 -20.40 -3.17
C ALA A 73 12.12 -19.56 -2.51
N TYR A 74 11.70 -19.88 -1.28
CA TYR A 74 10.73 -19.09 -0.52
C TYR A 74 11.37 -17.83 0.11
N ASP A 75 12.65 -17.91 0.48
CA ASP A 75 13.42 -16.85 1.14
C ASP A 75 13.85 -15.73 0.18
N TYR A 76 14.03 -16.01 -1.12
CA TYR A 76 14.48 -15.01 -2.09
C TYR A 76 13.42 -13.96 -2.46
N HIS A 77 12.14 -14.34 -2.49
CA HIS A 77 11.03 -13.40 -2.77
C HIS A 77 10.65 -12.59 -1.53
N GLN A 78 10.56 -13.24 -0.36
CA GLN A 78 10.25 -12.56 0.91
C GLN A 78 11.41 -11.67 1.39
N GLY A 79 12.67 -12.08 1.19
CA GLY A 79 13.83 -11.25 1.52
C GLY A 79 13.86 -9.92 0.72
N LYS A 80 13.45 -9.93 -0.55
CA LYS A 80 13.38 -8.71 -1.36
C LYS A 80 12.29 -7.75 -0.88
N GLU A 81 11.16 -8.28 -0.43
CA GLU A 81 10.08 -7.49 0.16
C GLU A 81 10.53 -6.80 1.45
N VAL A 82 11.18 -7.54 2.35
CA VAL A 82 11.69 -6.99 3.61
C VAL A 82 12.72 -5.88 3.35
N ILE A 83 13.65 -6.10 2.41
CA ILE A 83 14.65 -5.09 2.02
C ILE A 83 13.98 -3.86 1.41
N ALA A 84 12.99 -4.07 0.54
CA ALA A 84 12.21 -3.00 -0.08
C ALA A 84 11.42 -2.16 0.94
N MET A 85 10.77 -2.82 1.91
CA MET A 85 10.00 -2.15 2.96
C MET A 85 10.89 -1.38 3.92
N LYS A 86 12.05 -1.94 4.26
CA LYS A 86 13.05 -1.22 5.06
C LYS A 86 13.54 0.05 4.37
N LYS A 87 13.84 -0.01 3.07
CA LYS A 87 14.20 1.18 2.28
C LYS A 87 13.09 2.24 2.29
N LEU A 88 11.83 1.82 2.20
CA LEU A 88 10.68 2.73 2.27
C LEU A 88 10.62 3.41 3.64
N GLU A 89 10.83 2.67 4.73
CA GLU A 89 10.90 3.22 6.08
C GLU A 89 12.06 4.22 6.23
N ASP A 90 13.24 3.88 5.71
CA ASP A 90 14.40 4.77 5.71
C ASP A 90 14.08 6.09 4.97
N ILE A 91 13.55 6.02 3.74
CA ILE A 91 13.21 7.20 2.94
C ILE A 91 12.10 8.03 3.60
N THR A 92 11.06 7.40 4.14
CA THR A 92 9.96 8.11 4.80
C THR A 92 10.39 8.77 6.11
N SER A 93 11.34 8.17 6.83
CA SER A 93 11.95 8.77 8.02
C SER A 93 12.79 10.00 7.67
N LEU A 94 13.56 9.95 6.56
CA LEU A 94 14.34 11.09 6.06
C LEU A 94 13.43 12.25 5.64
N LEU A 95 12.30 11.94 5.03
CA LEU A 95 11.27 12.91 4.64
C LEU A 95 10.41 13.42 5.80
N ARG A 96 10.58 12.85 7.01
CA ARG A 96 9.79 13.15 8.21
C ARG A 96 8.28 13.03 7.97
N LEU A 97 7.87 12.02 7.21
CA LEU A 97 6.45 11.76 6.99
C LEU A 97 5.78 11.32 8.30
N PRO A 98 4.54 11.76 8.58
CA PRO A 98 3.76 11.25 9.70
C PRO A 98 3.55 9.74 9.60
N VAL A 99 3.64 9.03 10.72
CA VAL A 99 3.59 7.56 10.77
C VAL A 99 2.28 7.02 10.21
N GLU A 100 1.17 7.74 10.39
CA GLU A 100 -0.15 7.38 9.87
C GLU A 100 -0.15 7.28 8.33
N ARG A 101 0.66 8.12 7.68
CA ARG A 101 0.76 8.19 6.21
C ARG A 101 1.74 7.18 5.64
N VAL A 102 2.69 6.71 6.44
CA VAL A 102 3.64 5.65 6.02
C VAL A 102 2.88 4.37 5.67
N CYS A 103 1.84 4.02 6.43
CA CYS A 103 0.98 2.87 6.13
C CYS A 103 0.27 3.00 4.76
N GLU A 104 -0.17 4.21 4.39
CA GLU A 104 -0.80 4.47 3.09
C GLU A 104 0.21 4.31 1.93
N VAL A 105 1.45 4.76 2.13
CA VAL A 105 2.53 4.56 1.16
C VAL A 105 2.83 3.08 0.98
N LYS A 106 2.98 2.32 2.08
CA LYS A 106 3.22 0.87 2.05
C LYS A 106 2.14 0.13 1.25
N TYR A 107 0.88 0.41 1.57
CA TYR A 107 -0.26 -0.15 0.85
C TYR A 107 -0.22 0.18 -0.65
N MET A 108 0.11 1.43 -1.01
CA MET A 108 0.18 1.84 -2.41
C MET A 108 1.30 1.10 -3.17
N VAL A 109 2.47 0.95 -2.55
CA VAL A 109 3.61 0.24 -3.15
C VAL A 109 3.30 -1.25 -3.33
N GLU A 110 2.72 -1.91 -2.33
CA GLU A 110 2.27 -3.32 -2.44
C GLU A 110 1.26 -3.51 -3.58
N LYS A 111 0.25 -2.64 -3.64
CA LYS A 111 -0.79 -2.70 -4.66
C LYS A 111 -0.22 -2.54 -6.07
N LEU A 112 0.75 -1.64 -6.25
CA LEU A 112 1.36 -1.36 -7.55
C LEU A 112 2.44 -2.37 -7.92
N SER A 113 3.11 -2.98 -6.93
CA SER A 113 4.15 -3.98 -7.17
C SER A 113 3.55 -5.33 -7.57
N GLN A 114 2.28 -5.63 -7.21
CA GLN A 114 1.65 -6.94 -7.46
C GLN A 114 2.51 -8.11 -6.93
N GLY A 115 3.21 -7.91 -5.81
CA GLY A 115 4.15 -8.89 -5.24
C GLY A 115 5.47 -9.04 -6.02
N ARG A 116 5.73 -8.18 -7.01
CA ARG A 116 6.99 -8.14 -7.75
C ARG A 116 7.95 -7.16 -7.08
N TRP A 117 8.78 -7.69 -6.20
CA TRP A 117 9.80 -6.93 -5.49
C TRP A 117 11.08 -6.82 -6.32
N GLY A 118 11.46 -5.60 -6.67
CA GLY A 118 12.64 -5.30 -7.48
C GLY A 118 13.81 -4.82 -6.64
N ALA A 119 15.02 -5.35 -6.90
CA ALA A 119 16.26 -4.83 -6.33
C ALA A 119 16.90 -3.70 -7.18
N GLY A 120 16.20 -3.25 -8.23
CA GLY A 120 16.72 -2.29 -9.20
C GLY A 120 16.22 -0.87 -8.95
N ARG A 121 16.92 0.10 -9.55
CA ARG A 121 16.64 1.55 -9.46
C ARG A 121 15.18 1.92 -9.77
N TRP A 122 14.50 1.16 -10.63
CA TRP A 122 13.10 1.37 -10.96
C TRP A 122 12.16 1.25 -9.74
N PHE A 123 12.51 0.43 -8.75
CA PHE A 123 11.72 0.22 -7.54
C PHE A 123 11.90 1.37 -6.55
N ASP A 124 13.12 1.90 -6.43
CA ASP A 124 13.38 3.09 -5.62
C ASP A 124 12.60 4.31 -6.18
N ILE A 125 12.56 4.46 -7.52
CA ILE A 125 11.77 5.48 -8.20
C ILE A 125 10.25 5.25 -7.99
N LEU A 126 9.79 4.00 -7.96
CA LEU A 126 8.39 3.67 -7.65
C LEU A 126 8.02 4.09 -6.22
N ILE A 127 8.86 3.78 -5.24
CA ILE A 127 8.66 4.22 -3.84
C ILE A 127 8.54 5.74 -3.80
N GLY A 128 9.45 6.46 -4.47
CA GLY A 128 9.41 7.92 -4.55
C GLY A 128 8.15 8.50 -5.15
N ALA A 129 7.69 7.89 -6.25
CA ALA A 129 6.45 8.30 -6.89
C ALA A 129 5.25 8.09 -5.96
N CYS A 130 5.19 6.97 -5.23
CA CYS A 130 4.11 6.69 -4.27
C CYS A 130 4.13 7.67 -3.09
N ILE A 131 5.32 7.96 -2.54
CA ILE A 131 5.48 8.97 -1.48
C ILE A 131 5.03 10.33 -1.98
N TYR A 132 5.44 10.73 -3.19
CA TYR A 132 5.03 12.02 -3.76
C TYR A 132 3.51 12.11 -3.97
N VAL A 133 2.83 11.02 -4.34
CA VAL A 133 1.36 10.99 -4.40
C VAL A 133 0.75 11.29 -3.03
N ILE A 134 1.19 10.62 -1.96
CA ILE A 134 0.66 10.83 -0.61
C ILE A 134 0.97 12.23 -0.08
N VAL A 135 2.19 12.72 -0.29
CA VAL A 135 2.61 14.09 0.04
C VAL A 135 1.70 15.13 -0.61
N ARG A 136 1.32 14.92 -1.87
CA ARG A 136 0.41 15.82 -2.58
C ARG A 136 -1.03 15.71 -2.07
N GLN A 137 -1.46 14.56 -1.58
CA GLN A 137 -2.79 14.38 -0.98
C GLN A 137 -2.93 15.09 0.37
N ILE A 138 -1.85 15.20 1.13
CA ILE A 138 -1.82 15.85 2.45
C ILE A 138 -1.42 17.33 2.40
N HIS A 139 -1.23 17.89 1.19
CA HIS A 139 -0.80 19.27 0.98
C HIS A 139 0.50 19.66 1.73
N LEU A 140 1.44 18.71 1.90
CA LEU A 140 2.75 19.04 2.47
C LEU A 140 3.56 19.89 1.47
N PRO A 141 4.30 20.92 1.93
CA PRO A 141 5.15 21.74 1.07
C PRO A 141 6.46 21.02 0.67
N LEU A 142 6.40 19.72 0.37
CA LEU A 142 7.51 18.93 -0.13
C LEU A 142 7.54 19.00 -1.65
N THR A 143 8.67 19.41 -2.19
CA THR A 143 8.90 19.52 -3.63
C THR A 143 9.28 18.17 -4.23
N ILE A 144 8.96 17.97 -5.52
CA ILE A 144 9.42 16.80 -6.26
C ILE A 144 10.96 16.70 -6.31
N ILE A 145 11.65 17.84 -6.21
CA ILE A 145 13.11 17.94 -6.24
C ILE A 145 13.71 17.32 -4.97
N GLU A 146 13.17 17.65 -3.79
CA GLU A 146 13.66 17.09 -2.52
C GLU A 146 13.55 15.56 -2.49
N ILE A 147 12.43 15.02 -2.99
CA ILE A 147 12.22 13.58 -3.09
C ILE A 147 13.19 12.96 -4.13
N ALA A 148 13.39 13.63 -5.27
CA ALA A 148 14.31 13.17 -6.30
C ALA A 148 15.76 13.09 -5.80
N VAL A 149 16.19 14.06 -4.97
CA VAL A 149 17.52 14.07 -4.34
C VAL A 149 17.70 12.90 -3.39
N ILE A 150 16.72 12.61 -2.52
CA ILE A 150 16.81 11.49 -1.56
C ILE A 150 16.89 10.14 -2.27
N ILE A 151 16.16 9.99 -3.37
CA ILE A 151 16.09 8.75 -4.16
C ILE A 151 17.24 8.67 -5.18
N ASN A 152 18.00 9.76 -5.33
CA ASN A 152 19.07 9.89 -6.31
C ASN A 152 18.60 9.57 -7.74
N CYS A 153 17.48 10.19 -8.13
CA CYS A 153 16.87 10.03 -9.45
C CYS A 153 16.69 11.37 -10.14
N ASP A 154 16.59 11.34 -11.48
CA ASP A 154 16.28 12.56 -12.22
C ASP A 154 14.83 12.99 -11.97
N VAL A 155 14.60 14.30 -11.87
CA VAL A 155 13.26 14.87 -11.62
C VAL A 155 12.29 14.44 -12.73
N SER A 156 12.77 14.36 -13.98
CA SER A 156 11.96 13.91 -15.11
C SER A 156 11.60 12.43 -15.02
N GLU A 157 12.52 11.60 -14.52
CA GLU A 157 12.32 10.16 -14.32
C GLU A 157 11.27 9.91 -13.23
N LEU A 158 11.39 10.64 -12.12
CA LEU A 158 10.42 10.60 -11.03
C LEU A 158 9.05 11.11 -11.49
N GLY A 159 9.00 12.20 -12.26
CA GLY A 159 7.76 12.75 -12.82
C GLY A 159 7.06 11.80 -13.80
N ARG A 160 7.80 11.08 -14.65
CA ARG A 160 7.25 10.04 -15.52
C ARG A 160 6.67 8.88 -14.72
N MET A 161 7.37 8.45 -13.67
CA MET A 161 6.88 7.38 -12.79
C MET A 161 5.64 7.82 -12.02
N TYR A 162 5.63 9.04 -11.47
CA TYR A 162 4.46 9.65 -10.83
C TYR A 162 3.24 9.64 -11.74
N ASN A 163 3.39 10.08 -12.99
CA ASN A 163 2.27 10.07 -13.95
C ASN A 163 1.81 8.64 -14.28
N ARG A 164 2.71 7.66 -14.31
CA ARG A 164 2.35 6.24 -14.49
C ARG A 164 1.60 5.70 -13.27
N VAL A 165 2.11 5.98 -12.07
CA VAL A 165 1.49 5.61 -10.80
C VAL A 165 0.12 6.24 -10.67
N LEU A 166 -0.05 7.51 -11.02
CA LEU A 166 -1.35 8.17 -11.03
C LEU A 166 -2.32 7.48 -11.99
N LYS A 167 -1.91 7.15 -13.21
CA LYS A 167 -2.77 6.44 -14.17
C LYS A 167 -3.17 5.04 -13.66
N MET A 168 -2.25 4.34 -13.01
CA MET A 168 -2.48 2.97 -12.50
C MET A 168 -3.28 2.95 -11.19
N SER A 169 -3.00 3.90 -10.30
CA SER A 169 -3.70 4.11 -9.03
C SER A 169 -5.09 4.71 -9.24
N SER A 170 -5.28 5.46 -10.33
CA SER A 170 -6.54 6.15 -10.65
C SER A 170 -7.34 5.45 -11.76
N PRO A 171 -8.14 4.45 -11.37
CA PRO A 171 -9.44 4.27 -11.99
C PRO A 171 -10.56 5.09 -11.32
N SER A 172 -10.38 5.65 -10.11
CA SER A 172 -11.57 6.10 -9.33
C SER A 172 -11.38 7.12 -8.19
N GLY A 173 -10.19 7.60 -7.83
CA GLY A 173 -10.01 8.38 -6.59
C GLY A 173 -9.88 9.91 -6.75
N PHE A 174 -8.80 10.35 -7.40
CA PHE A 174 -8.43 11.76 -7.44
C PHE A 174 -9.16 12.55 -8.53
N THR A 175 -9.39 11.92 -9.68
CA THR A 175 -10.20 12.49 -10.76
C THR A 175 -11.63 12.76 -10.27
N LEU A 176 -12.22 11.91 -9.42
CA LEU A 176 -13.56 12.17 -8.91
C LEU A 176 -13.64 13.41 -8.02
N LYS A 177 -12.67 13.64 -7.14
CA LYS A 177 -12.66 14.83 -6.29
C LYS A 177 -12.56 16.11 -7.11
N ILE A 178 -11.63 16.16 -8.07
CA ILE A 178 -11.49 17.33 -8.95
C ILE A 178 -12.68 17.49 -9.91
N VAL A 179 -13.28 16.38 -10.38
CA VAL A 179 -14.49 16.43 -11.21
C VAL A 179 -15.67 16.99 -10.41
N ILE A 180 -15.82 16.59 -9.14
CA ILE A 180 -16.89 17.11 -8.28
C ILE A 180 -16.67 18.60 -8.02
N VAL A 181 -15.44 19.03 -7.72
CA VAL A 181 -15.11 20.46 -7.56
C VAL A 181 -15.37 21.22 -8.86
N ALA A 182 -14.97 20.68 -10.01
CA ALA A 182 -15.25 21.26 -11.33
C ALA A 182 -16.76 21.36 -11.59
N ALA A 183 -17.54 20.37 -11.16
CA ALA A 183 -18.98 20.33 -11.35
C ALA A 183 -19.67 21.38 -10.46
N ILE A 184 -19.23 21.53 -9.22
CA ILE A 184 -19.69 22.58 -8.30
C ILE A 184 -19.30 23.96 -8.83
N LEU A 185 -18.08 24.15 -9.32
CA LEU A 185 -17.63 25.42 -9.89
C LEU A 185 -18.46 25.84 -11.10
N ALA A 186 -18.73 24.92 -12.02
CA ALA A 186 -19.62 25.20 -13.15
C ALA A 186 -21.03 25.52 -12.70
N PHE A 187 -21.53 24.80 -11.70
CA PHE A 187 -22.84 25.03 -11.14
C PHE A 187 -22.95 26.44 -10.53
N ILE A 188 -21.95 26.86 -9.75
CA ILE A 188 -21.87 28.21 -9.17
C ILE A 188 -21.77 29.27 -10.27
N ALA A 189 -20.92 29.06 -11.27
CA ALA A 189 -20.79 29.98 -12.40
C ALA A 189 -22.13 30.17 -13.15
N GLU A 190 -22.92 29.11 -13.30
CA GLU A 190 -24.25 29.17 -13.93
C GLU A 190 -25.27 29.90 -13.04
N VAL A 191 -25.15 29.80 -11.71
CA VAL A 191 -25.97 30.55 -10.73
C VAL A 191 -25.62 32.03 -10.72
N ASP A 192 -24.34 32.37 -10.82
CA ASP A 192 -23.83 33.75 -10.81
C ASP A 192 -23.94 34.45 -12.19
N GLU A 193 -24.63 33.82 -13.16
CA GLU A 193 -24.78 34.29 -14.55
C GLU A 193 -23.45 34.50 -15.29
N VAL A 194 -22.38 33.83 -14.85
CA VAL A 194 -21.07 33.86 -15.50
C VAL A 194 -21.04 32.83 -16.63
N ASN A 195 -20.88 33.31 -17.87
CA ASN A 195 -20.85 32.44 -19.05
C ASN A 195 -19.51 31.66 -19.12
N VAL A 196 -19.44 30.52 -18.46
CA VAL A 196 -18.31 29.59 -18.51
C VAL A 196 -18.76 28.28 -19.15
N GLY A 197 -18.18 27.93 -20.30
CA GLY A 197 -18.44 26.65 -20.95
C GLY A 197 -17.91 25.48 -20.13
N LEU A 198 -18.64 24.37 -20.08
CA LEU A 198 -18.16 23.11 -19.50
C LEU A 198 -16.84 22.69 -20.16
N GLU A 199 -16.71 22.97 -21.46
CA GLU A 199 -15.52 22.81 -22.30
C GLU A 199 -14.29 23.56 -21.79
N ASP A 200 -14.47 24.78 -21.30
CA ASP A 200 -13.36 25.61 -20.86
C ASP A 200 -12.86 25.15 -19.48
N ILE A 201 -13.79 24.82 -18.58
CA ILE A 201 -13.47 24.28 -17.24
C ILE A 201 -12.76 22.92 -17.36
N SER A 202 -13.21 22.06 -18.25
CA SER A 202 -12.60 20.75 -18.48
C SER A 202 -11.18 20.85 -19.03
N LYS A 203 -10.91 21.83 -19.92
CA LYS A 203 -9.56 22.08 -20.43
C LYS A 203 -8.65 22.61 -19.33
N GLU A 204 -9.13 23.58 -18.56
CA GLU A 204 -8.33 24.24 -17.51
C GLU A 204 -8.00 23.28 -16.36
N LEU A 205 -8.96 22.46 -15.95
CA LEU A 205 -8.79 21.49 -14.87
C LEU A 205 -8.29 20.12 -15.36
N ASN A 206 -8.04 19.97 -16.67
CA ASN A 206 -7.62 18.73 -17.32
C ASN A 206 -8.49 17.53 -16.94
N VAL A 207 -9.81 17.73 -16.95
CA VAL A 207 -10.81 16.73 -16.53
C VAL A 207 -11.43 16.03 -17.74
N PRO A 208 -11.54 14.68 -17.76
CA PRO A 208 -12.21 13.97 -18.84
C PRO A 208 -13.69 14.37 -18.98
N MET A 209 -14.07 14.80 -20.19
CA MET A 209 -15.40 15.32 -20.50
C MET A 209 -16.56 14.39 -20.15
N HIS A 210 -16.39 13.11 -20.47
CA HIS A 210 -17.41 12.10 -20.21
C HIS A 210 -17.74 12.01 -18.71
N THR A 211 -16.71 11.91 -17.88
CA THR A 211 -16.86 11.82 -16.42
C THR A 211 -17.40 13.12 -15.85
N TYR A 212 -16.98 14.27 -16.39
CA TYR A 212 -17.45 15.57 -15.97
C TYR A 212 -18.95 15.78 -16.19
N LYS A 213 -19.44 15.49 -17.40
CA LYS A 213 -20.87 15.57 -17.72
C LYS A 213 -21.71 14.63 -16.87
N LEU A 214 -21.21 13.41 -16.60
CA LEU A 214 -21.89 12.45 -15.73
C LEU A 214 -22.05 13.00 -14.31
N ARG A 215 -20.97 13.48 -13.69
CA ARG A 215 -20.99 13.99 -12.31
C ARG A 215 -21.78 15.30 -12.17
N TYR A 216 -21.73 16.17 -13.18
CA TYR A 216 -22.56 17.37 -13.22
C TYR A 216 -24.06 17.01 -13.19
N LYS A 217 -24.46 16.00 -13.97
CA LYS A 217 -25.83 15.50 -13.98
C LYS A 217 -26.22 14.85 -12.65
N GLU A 218 -25.35 14.03 -12.06
CA GLU A 218 -25.59 13.42 -10.74
C GLU A 218 -25.78 14.48 -9.63
N LEU A 219 -25.03 15.60 -9.71
CA LEU A 219 -25.18 16.73 -8.79
C LEU A 219 -26.55 17.39 -8.95
N GLN A 220 -26.97 17.68 -10.18
CA GLN A 220 -28.31 18.22 -10.45
C GLN A 220 -29.42 17.28 -9.99
N GLU A 221 -29.30 15.97 -10.24
CA GLU A 221 -30.26 14.97 -9.79
C GLU A 221 -30.33 14.88 -8.26
N SER A 222 -29.19 15.01 -7.57
CA SER A 222 -29.14 15.02 -6.10
C SER A 222 -29.82 16.26 -5.52
N LEU A 223 -29.60 17.44 -6.12
CA LEU A 223 -30.30 18.68 -5.73
C LEU A 223 -31.80 18.58 -5.97
N VAL A 224 -32.23 17.98 -7.09
CA VAL A 224 -33.65 17.73 -7.35
C VAL A 224 -34.26 16.81 -6.31
N ARG A 225 -33.57 15.73 -5.90
CA ARG A 225 -34.05 14.83 -4.83
C ARG A 225 -34.24 15.58 -3.51
N VAL A 226 -33.27 16.43 -3.14
CA VAL A 226 -33.37 17.27 -1.93
C VAL A 226 -34.53 18.25 -2.07
N GLY A 227 -34.65 18.94 -3.21
CA GLY A 227 -35.73 19.89 -3.45
C GLY A 227 -37.12 19.26 -3.44
N GLN A 228 -37.29 18.06 -3.97
CA GLN A 228 -38.56 17.33 -3.97
C GLN A 228 -39.02 16.90 -2.58
N SER A 229 -38.11 16.85 -1.60
CA SER A 229 -38.48 16.58 -0.20
C SER A 229 -39.17 17.77 0.49
N LEU A 230 -39.08 18.97 -0.09
CA LEU A 230 -39.71 20.17 0.43
C LEU A 230 -41.22 20.21 0.12
N PRO A 231 -42.04 20.88 0.95
CA PRO A 231 -43.49 20.93 0.74
C PRO A 231 -43.91 21.61 -0.57
N TRP A 232 -43.06 22.47 -1.14
CA TRP A 232 -43.22 23.09 -2.47
C TRP A 232 -42.36 22.43 -3.57
N GLY A 233 -41.78 21.27 -3.30
CA GLY A 233 -40.76 20.63 -4.14
C GLY A 233 -41.22 20.08 -5.50
N LYS A 234 -42.53 20.10 -5.80
CA LYS A 234 -43.10 19.52 -7.02
C LYS A 234 -42.64 20.23 -8.30
N ASP A 235 -42.31 21.51 -8.21
CA ASP A 235 -41.90 22.34 -9.34
C ASP A 235 -40.38 22.29 -9.60
N ILE A 236 -39.64 21.56 -8.75
CA ILE A 236 -38.18 21.43 -8.83
C ILE A 236 -37.83 20.24 -9.73
N THR A 237 -37.29 20.57 -10.90
CA THR A 237 -36.83 19.64 -11.94
C THR A 237 -35.41 20.02 -12.35
N ILE A 238 -34.71 19.16 -13.10
CA ILE A 238 -33.32 19.42 -13.53
C ILE A 238 -33.18 20.78 -14.26
N LYS A 239 -34.20 21.17 -15.05
CA LYS A 239 -34.22 22.43 -15.80
C LYS A 239 -34.55 23.66 -14.94
N THR A 240 -35.23 23.45 -13.82
CA THR A 240 -35.68 24.53 -12.93
C THR A 240 -34.84 24.62 -11.66
N VAL A 241 -33.95 23.65 -11.39
CA VAL A 241 -33.15 23.56 -10.16
C VAL A 241 -32.28 24.81 -9.94
N ILE A 242 -31.69 25.33 -11.02
CA ILE A 242 -30.80 26.52 -10.97
C ILE A 242 -31.59 27.76 -10.55
N ARG A 243 -32.83 27.91 -11.04
CA ARG A 243 -33.70 29.04 -10.68
C ARG A 243 -34.21 29.00 -9.24
N HIS A 244 -34.30 27.80 -8.67
CA HIS A 244 -34.78 27.61 -7.30
C HIS A 244 -33.63 27.45 -6.29
N ILE A 245 -32.39 27.69 -6.71
CA ILE A 245 -31.21 27.40 -5.88
C ILE A 245 -31.17 28.23 -4.59
N SER A 246 -31.63 29.48 -4.66
CA SER A 246 -31.70 30.39 -3.51
C SER A 246 -32.64 29.90 -2.40
N PHE A 247 -33.50 28.92 -2.71
CA PHE A 247 -34.39 28.27 -1.74
C PHE A 247 -33.87 26.90 -1.27
N LEU A 248 -32.80 26.38 -1.87
CA LEU A 248 -32.20 25.08 -1.58
C LEU A 248 -30.89 25.16 -0.78
N LEU A 249 -30.22 26.32 -0.79
CA LEU A 249 -29.02 26.66 -0.01
C LEU A 249 -29.40 27.62 1.12
#